data_AF-A0A2N4SBC9-F1
#
_entry.id   AF-A0A2N4SBC9-F1
#
_cell.length_a   1.000
_cell.length_b   1.000
_cell.length_c   1.000
_cell.angle_alpha   90.00
_cell.angle_beta   90.00
_cell.angle_gamma   90.00
#
_symmetry.space_group_name_H-M   'P 1'
#
loop_
_entity.id
_entity.type
_entity.pdbx_description
1 polymer ?
#
loop_
_entity_poly.entity_id
_entity_poly.type
_entity_poly.pdbx_seq_one_letter_code
_entity_poly.pdbx_strand_id
1 'polypeptide(L)'
;MTGTHFNYYQVCKRKLWLFANGINMEDTSDLVYDGKLIHETSYPQRSERYEEVEIDGIKIDYYDARNKVIHEIKRSDKVEEAHVWQVKYYIYVLERNGIKEVSGLLEYPTLRQTTKVELTDVDRQKIAEMEKEITEIIRSDDCPPVIHSKICKNCSYYDFCYVEEKESITEQ
;
A
#
# COMPACT_ATOMS: atom_id res chain seq x y z
N MET A 1 -10.13 -6.67 6.00
CA MET A 1 -9.43 -5.85 4.98
C MET A 1 -8.42 -4.98 5.73
N THR A 2 -7.20 -4.77 5.21
CA THR A 2 -6.24 -3.83 5.83
C THR A 2 -5.70 -2.87 4.78
N GLY A 3 -5.06 -1.77 5.21
CA GLY A 3 -4.37 -0.85 4.30
C GLY A 3 -3.34 -1.55 3.40
N THR A 4 -2.64 -2.55 3.94
CA THR A 4 -1.68 -3.38 3.18
C THR A 4 -2.35 -4.19 2.08
N HIS A 5 -3.50 -4.82 2.35
CA HIS A 5 -4.26 -5.54 1.32
C HIS A 5 -4.65 -4.61 0.18
N PHE A 6 -5.16 -3.42 0.52
CA PHE A 6 -5.56 -2.42 -0.47
C PHE A 6 -4.36 -1.93 -1.30
N ASN A 7 -3.22 -1.63 -0.67
CA ASN A 7 -2.01 -1.25 -1.38
C ASN A 7 -1.53 -2.37 -2.32
N TYR A 8 -1.50 -3.62 -1.87
CA TYR A 8 -1.02 -4.73 -2.69
C TYR A 8 -1.95 -5.03 -3.86
N TYR A 9 -3.26 -4.83 -3.70
CA TYR A 9 -4.19 -4.89 -4.82
C TYR A 9 -3.82 -3.91 -5.94
N GLN A 10 -3.50 -2.66 -5.59
CA GLN A 10 -3.12 -1.63 -6.55
C GLN A 10 -1.78 -1.93 -7.23
N VAL A 11 -0.88 -2.64 -6.56
CA VAL A 11 0.49 -2.88 -7.03
C VAL A 11 0.63 -4.22 -7.76
N CYS A 12 0.13 -5.31 -7.19
CA CYS A 12 0.27 -6.67 -7.70
C CYS A 12 -0.71 -7.65 -7.02
N LYS A 13 -1.69 -8.16 -7.79
CA LYS A 13 -2.69 -9.14 -7.30
C LYS A 13 -2.05 -10.44 -6.79
N ARG A 14 -0.95 -10.91 -7.39
CA ARG A 14 -0.20 -12.08 -6.90
C ARG A 14 0.41 -11.82 -5.53
N LYS A 15 1.02 -10.63 -5.33
CA LYS A 15 1.58 -10.22 -4.04
C LYS A 15 0.50 -10.16 -2.95
N LEU A 16 -0.66 -9.59 -3.28
CA LEU A 16 -1.83 -9.58 -2.40
C LEU A 16 -2.21 -11.00 -1.96
N TRP A 17 -2.35 -11.93 -2.91
CA TRP A 17 -2.70 -13.31 -2.61
C TRP A 17 -1.68 -13.99 -1.71
N LEU A 18 -0.38 -13.86 -2.03
CA LEU A 18 0.71 -14.47 -1.27
C LEU A 18 0.73 -13.98 0.18
N PHE A 19 0.67 -12.66 0.37
CA PHE A 19 0.60 -12.03 1.69
C PHE A 19 -0.61 -12.51 2.50
N ALA A 20 -1.80 -12.53 1.89
CA ALA A 20 -3.03 -12.95 2.57
C ALA A 20 -3.03 -14.45 2.94
N ASN A 21 -2.28 -15.27 2.20
CA ASN A 21 -2.11 -16.70 2.48
C ASN A 21 -0.86 -16.99 3.35
N GLY A 22 -0.28 -15.97 4.01
CA GLY A 22 0.77 -16.13 5.00
C GLY A 22 2.18 -16.30 4.44
N ILE A 23 2.36 -16.15 3.12
CA ILE A 23 3.68 -16.15 2.48
C ILE A 23 4.18 -14.71 2.51
N ASN A 24 4.98 -14.36 3.52
CA ASN A 24 5.50 -13.00 3.72
C ASN A 24 7.00 -12.95 3.40
N MET A 25 7.42 -11.96 2.60
CA MET A 25 8.81 -11.78 2.14
C MET A 25 9.36 -10.38 2.47
N GLU A 26 8.58 -9.53 3.13
CA GLU A 26 8.88 -8.11 3.37
C GLU A 26 10.06 -7.91 4.34
N ASP A 27 10.22 -8.80 5.31
CA ASP A 27 11.23 -8.67 6.37
C ASP A 27 12.67 -8.86 5.87
N THR A 28 12.86 -9.47 4.71
CA THR A 28 14.17 -9.67 4.08
C THR A 28 14.53 -8.57 3.08
N SER A 29 13.72 -7.51 2.95
CA SER A 29 13.90 -6.46 1.95
C SER A 29 14.51 -5.19 2.52
N ASP A 30 15.74 -4.86 2.10
CA ASP A 30 16.41 -3.60 2.43
C ASP A 30 15.58 -2.36 2.03
N LEU A 31 14.78 -2.47 0.97
CA LEU A 31 13.90 -1.38 0.53
C LEU A 31 12.76 -1.11 1.51
N VAL A 32 12.26 -2.14 2.18
CA VAL A 32 11.25 -2.00 3.23
C VAL A 32 11.86 -1.36 4.47
N TYR A 33 13.09 -1.76 4.83
CA TYR A 33 13.84 -1.15 5.92
C TYR A 33 14.11 0.35 5.68
N ASP A 34 14.60 0.71 4.49
CA ASP A 34 14.79 2.10 4.07
C ASP A 34 13.49 2.92 4.16
N GLY A 35 12.35 2.33 3.79
CA GLY A 35 11.04 2.96 3.88
C GLY A 35 10.68 3.32 5.33
N LYS A 36 10.92 2.41 6.28
CA LYS A 36 10.71 2.66 7.71
C LYS A 36 11.61 3.79 8.23
N LEU A 37 12.88 3.82 7.82
CA LEU A 37 13.81 4.87 8.23
C LEU A 37 13.41 6.26 7.70
N ILE A 38 12.96 6.35 6.45
CA ILE A 38 12.44 7.61 5.88
C ILE A 38 11.21 8.08 6.67
N HIS A 39 10.34 7.14 7.05
CA HIS A 39 9.16 7.45 7.85
C HIS A 39 9.56 8.04 9.22
N GLU A 40 10.56 7.46 9.89
CA GLU A 40 11.06 7.95 11.18
C GLU A 40 11.76 9.32 11.10
N THR A 41 12.42 9.63 9.98
CA THR A 41 13.29 10.80 9.84
C THR A 41 12.65 12.00 9.12
N SER A 42 11.58 11.80 8.34
CA SER A 42 10.96 12.86 7.54
C SER A 42 10.26 13.93 8.40
N TYR A 43 9.85 13.59 9.64
CA TYR A 43 9.24 14.54 10.59
C TYR A 43 9.89 14.44 11.97
N PRO A 44 11.07 15.05 12.17
CA PRO A 44 11.78 15.01 13.45
C PRO A 44 11.03 15.73 14.58
N GLN A 45 10.05 16.57 14.24
CA GLN A 45 9.17 17.25 15.18
C GLN A 45 7.78 16.59 15.16
N ARG A 46 7.65 15.44 15.82
CA ARG A 46 6.35 14.78 16.17
C ARG A 46 5.54 15.62 17.17
N SER A 47 5.52 16.94 17.02
CA SER A 47 4.89 17.86 17.97
C SER A 47 3.44 17.45 18.21
N GLU A 48 2.92 17.75 19.40
CA GLU A 48 1.60 17.50 20.00
C GLU A 48 0.34 17.74 19.11
N ARG A 49 0.51 18.09 17.84
CA ARG A 49 -0.54 18.37 16.84
C ARG A 49 -0.90 17.17 15.96
N TYR A 50 -0.09 16.12 15.93
CA TYR A 50 -0.25 15.01 14.99
C TYR A 50 -0.41 13.69 15.74
N GLU A 51 -1.31 12.85 15.23
CA GLU A 51 -1.69 11.58 15.86
C GLU A 51 -1.43 10.41 14.91
N GLU A 52 -0.93 9.31 15.45
CA GLU A 52 -0.98 8.00 14.78
C GLU A 52 -2.41 7.46 14.94
N VAL A 53 -3.05 7.10 13.82
CA VAL A 53 -4.43 6.61 13.80
C VAL A 53 -4.44 5.17 13.32
N GLU A 54 -4.99 4.28 14.14
CA GLU A 54 -5.26 2.89 13.77
C GLU A 54 -6.76 2.61 13.90
N ILE A 55 -7.41 2.32 12.77
CA ILE A 55 -8.86 2.14 12.70
C ILE A 55 -9.22 1.23 11.53
N ASP A 56 -10.16 0.29 11.71
CA ASP A 56 -10.63 -0.63 10.65
C ASP A 56 -9.53 -1.25 9.78
N GLY A 57 -8.40 -1.61 10.39
CA GLY A 57 -7.26 -2.25 9.73
C GLY A 57 -6.42 -1.33 8.85
N ILE A 58 -6.65 -0.01 8.87
CA ILE A 58 -5.70 0.97 8.36
C ILE A 58 -4.83 1.50 9.50
N LYS A 59 -3.58 1.80 9.16
CA LYS A 59 -2.65 2.53 10.01
C LYS A 59 -2.23 3.78 9.24
N ILE A 60 -2.56 4.94 9.80
CA ILE A 60 -2.16 6.25 9.30
C ILE A 60 -1.10 6.75 10.26
N ASP A 61 0.11 6.87 9.76
CA ASP A 61 1.22 7.27 10.60
C ASP A 61 1.18 8.78 10.96
N TYR A 62 0.55 9.61 10.13
CA TYR A 62 0.40 11.04 10.38
C TYR A 62 -0.98 11.56 9.99
N TYR A 63 -1.72 12.02 11.00
CA TYR A 63 -3.00 12.69 10.84
C TYR A 63 -3.00 14.04 11.58
N ASP A 64 -3.25 15.13 10.85
CA ASP A 64 -3.55 16.44 11.42
C ASP A 64 -5.04 16.50 11.78
N ALA A 65 -5.36 16.23 13.03
CA ALA A 65 -6.74 16.22 13.52
C ALA A 65 -7.42 17.60 13.50
N ARG A 66 -6.65 18.70 13.54
CA ARG A 66 -7.20 20.07 13.53
C ARG A 66 -7.68 20.44 12.14
N ASN A 67 -6.87 20.13 11.13
CA ASN A 67 -7.18 20.45 9.73
C ASN A 67 -7.83 19.28 8.97
N LYS A 68 -7.95 18.11 9.62
CA LYS A 68 -8.43 16.84 9.05
C LYS A 68 -7.66 16.43 7.80
N VAL A 69 -6.32 16.39 7.90
CA VAL A 69 -5.44 16.07 6.78
C VAL A 69 -4.61 14.82 7.09
N ILE A 70 -4.69 13.82 6.22
CA ILE A 70 -3.79 12.67 6.21
C ILE A 70 -2.51 13.07 5.50
N HIS A 71 -1.35 12.74 6.07
CA HIS A 71 -0.08 12.82 5.36
C HIS A 71 0.48 11.41 5.16
N GLU A 72 0.65 11.02 3.90
CA GLU A 72 1.25 9.76 3.49
C GLU A 72 2.61 10.03 2.84
N ILE A 73 3.66 9.46 3.41
CA ILE A 73 5.04 9.71 2.99
C ILE A 73 5.56 8.50 2.23
N LYS A 74 6.13 8.71 1.05
CA LYS A 74 6.69 7.65 0.21
C LYS A 74 8.09 8.02 -0.28
N ARG A 75 8.95 7.00 -0.39
CA ARG A 75 10.32 7.18 -0.88
C ARG A 75 10.41 7.47 -2.38
N SER A 76 9.51 6.89 -3.17
CA SER A 76 9.56 6.94 -4.64
C SER A 76 8.14 6.90 -5.20
N ASP A 77 7.97 7.56 -6.33
CA ASP A 77 6.75 7.72 -7.13
C ASP A 77 6.52 6.59 -8.16
N LYS A 78 7.35 5.53 -8.19
CA LYS A 78 7.25 4.43 -9.18
C LYS A 78 5.87 3.76 -9.29
N VAL A 79 5.06 3.84 -8.23
CA VAL A 79 3.68 3.34 -8.18
C VAL A 79 2.74 4.43 -7.64
N GLU A 80 2.91 5.67 -8.11
CA GLU A 80 2.17 6.85 -7.63
C GLU A 80 0.64 6.64 -7.63
N GLU A 81 0.08 6.03 -8.66
CA GLU A 81 -1.36 5.76 -8.70
C GLU A 81 -1.82 4.88 -7.52
N ALA A 82 -1.03 3.85 -7.16
CA ALA A 82 -1.31 3.01 -6.00
C ALA A 82 -1.24 3.81 -4.69
N HIS A 83 -0.32 4.77 -4.59
CA HIS A 83 -0.21 5.65 -3.42
C HIS A 83 -1.39 6.61 -3.32
N VAL A 84 -1.84 7.19 -4.43
CA VAL A 84 -3.04 8.03 -4.48
C VAL A 84 -4.26 7.23 -4.02
N TRP A 85 -4.44 6.01 -4.54
CA TRP A 85 -5.54 5.15 -4.14
C TRP A 85 -5.46 4.72 -2.67
N GLN A 86 -4.26 4.50 -2.12
CA GLN A 86 -4.07 4.23 -0.70
C GLN A 86 -4.58 5.40 0.16
N VAL A 87 -4.21 6.64 -0.18
CA VAL A 87 -4.70 7.82 0.55
C VAL A 87 -6.21 7.98 0.41
N LYS A 88 -6.77 7.76 -0.80
CA LYS A 88 -8.23 7.75 -0.99
C LYS A 88 -8.93 6.71 -0.12
N TYR A 89 -8.35 5.50 0.01
CA TYR A 89 -8.87 4.46 0.88
C TYR A 89 -8.83 4.86 2.35
N TYR A 90 -7.77 5.53 2.80
CA TYR A 90 -7.70 6.06 4.16
C TYR A 90 -8.77 7.12 4.43
N ILE A 91 -8.95 8.08 3.52
CA ILE A 91 -10.03 9.08 3.59
C ILE A 91 -11.39 8.37 3.67
N TYR A 92 -11.61 7.35 2.84
CA TYR A 92 -12.85 6.58 2.81
C TYR A 92 -13.14 5.86 4.13
N VAL A 93 -12.14 5.20 4.72
CA VAL A 93 -12.29 4.52 6.02
C VAL A 93 -12.56 5.51 7.15
N LEU A 94 -11.88 6.66 7.18
CA LEU A 94 -12.15 7.71 8.16
C LEU A 94 -13.58 8.27 8.01
N GLU A 95 -14.05 8.51 6.78
CA GLU A 95 -15.43 8.94 6.52
C GLU A 95 -16.47 7.94 7.03
N ARG A 96 -16.25 6.64 6.81
CA ARG A 96 -17.14 5.56 7.30
C ARG A 96 -17.21 5.51 8.82
N ASN A 97 -16.13 5.92 9.49
CA ASN A 97 -16.03 6.02 10.94
C ASN A 97 -16.48 7.39 11.48
N GLY A 98 -17.14 8.21 10.66
CA GLY A 98 -17.77 9.47 11.07
C GLY A 98 -16.86 10.69 11.00
N ILE A 99 -15.60 10.54 10.60
CA ILE A 99 -14.66 11.65 10.42
C ILE A 99 -14.81 12.19 9.00
N LYS A 100 -15.65 13.22 8.85
CA LYS A 100 -15.99 13.83 7.56
C LYS A 100 -15.05 14.97 7.18
N GLU A 101 -15.01 15.28 5.89
CA GLU A 101 -14.22 16.39 5.30
C GLU A 101 -12.70 16.18 5.43
N VAL A 102 -12.27 14.92 5.38
CA VAL A 102 -10.86 14.57 5.40
C VAL A 102 -10.26 14.76 4.01
N SER A 103 -9.07 15.34 3.96
CA SER A 103 -8.24 15.41 2.75
C SER A 103 -6.91 14.71 2.97
N GLY A 104 -6.16 14.47 1.89
CA GLY A 104 -4.86 13.82 1.96
C GLY A 104 -3.76 14.61 1.26
N LEU A 105 -2.54 14.45 1.77
CA LEU A 105 -1.30 14.89 1.16
C LEU A 105 -0.40 13.67 0.97
N LEU A 106 0.00 13.44 -0.27
CA LEU A 106 0.97 12.41 -0.64
C LEU A 106 2.31 13.07 -0.88
N GLU A 107 3.31 12.72 -0.08
CA GLU A 107 4.61 13.38 -0.02
C GLU A 107 5.73 12.45 -0.45
N TYR A 108 6.58 12.94 -1.36
CA TYR A 108 7.80 12.29 -1.81
C TYR A 108 9.01 13.16 -1.43
N PRO A 109 9.55 13.06 -0.19
CA PRO A 109 10.58 13.97 0.31
C PRO A 109 11.86 13.97 -0.55
N THR A 110 12.26 12.81 -1.04
CA THR A 110 13.43 12.63 -1.93
C THR A 110 13.26 13.35 -3.27
N LEU A 111 12.03 13.49 -3.75
CA LEU A 111 11.66 14.16 -5.00
C LEU A 111 11.20 15.61 -4.79
N ARG A 112 11.02 16.03 -3.52
CA ARG A 112 10.43 17.32 -3.14
C ARG A 112 9.06 17.58 -3.80
N GLN A 113 8.27 16.51 -3.91
CA GLN A 113 6.94 16.55 -4.50
C GLN A 113 5.88 16.28 -3.44
N THR A 114 4.82 17.09 -3.46
CA THR A 114 3.63 16.92 -2.62
C THR A 114 2.40 17.04 -3.49
N THR A 115 1.54 16.02 -3.47
CA THR A 115 0.31 15.96 -4.25
C THR A 115 -0.89 15.95 -3.31
N LYS A 116 -1.87 16.84 -3.54
CA LYS A 116 -3.14 16.81 -2.81
C LYS A 116 -4.03 15.69 -3.33
N VAL A 117 -4.63 14.93 -2.43
CA VAL A 117 -5.54 13.82 -2.74
C VAL A 117 -6.91 14.11 -2.13
N GLU A 118 -7.95 13.96 -2.95
CA GLU A 118 -9.34 14.12 -2.57
C GLU A 118 -10.13 12.86 -2.96
N LEU A 119 -11.21 12.60 -2.23
CA LEU A 119 -12.10 11.46 -2.45
C LEU A 119 -13.42 11.91 -3.09
N THR A 120 -13.64 11.49 -4.32
CA THR A 120 -14.87 11.77 -5.06
C THR A 120 -15.90 10.65 -4.92
N ASP A 121 -17.17 10.89 -5.27
CA ASP A 121 -18.21 9.85 -5.20
C ASP A 121 -17.95 8.69 -6.17
N VAL A 122 -17.35 8.97 -7.33
CA VAL A 122 -16.91 7.93 -8.27
C VAL A 122 -15.80 7.08 -7.64
N ASP A 123 -14.89 7.69 -6.89
CA ASP A 123 -13.85 6.95 -6.18
C ASP A 123 -14.43 6.07 -5.07
N ARG A 124 -15.47 6.53 -4.35
CA ARG A 124 -16.16 5.72 -3.33
C ARG A 124 -16.76 4.45 -3.91
N GLN A 125 -17.37 4.54 -5.10
CA GLN A 125 -17.91 3.38 -5.80
C GLN A 125 -16.79 2.41 -6.21
N LYS A 126 -15.71 2.94 -6.79
CA LYS A 126 -14.54 2.14 -7.16
C LYS A 126 -13.90 1.44 -5.96
N ILE A 127 -13.76 2.12 -4.83
CA ILE A 127 -13.21 1.51 -3.61
C ILE A 127 -14.08 0.33 -3.17
N ALA A 128 -15.41 0.47 -3.19
CA ALA A 128 -16.31 -0.63 -2.84
C ALA A 128 -16.20 -1.83 -3.80
N GLU A 129 -15.95 -1.60 -5.10
CA GLU A 129 -15.66 -2.65 -6.08
C GLU A 129 -14.31 -3.32 -5.80
N MET A 130 -13.26 -2.52 -5.54
CA MET A 130 -11.93 -3.02 -5.17
C MET A 130 -11.98 -3.85 -3.89
N GLU A 131 -12.73 -3.46 -2.87
CA GLU A 131 -12.89 -4.24 -1.63
C GLU A 131 -13.47 -5.65 -1.90
N LYS A 132 -14.42 -5.75 -2.85
CA LYS A 132 -14.98 -7.04 -3.29
C LYS A 132 -13.94 -7.87 -4.03
N GLU A 133 -13.29 -7.29 -5.04
CA GLU A 133 -12.25 -7.99 -5.82
C GLU A 133 -11.10 -8.47 -4.93
N ILE A 134 -10.67 -7.66 -3.96
CA ILE A 134 -9.65 -8.06 -2.99
C ILE A 134 -10.12 -9.28 -2.21
N THR A 135 -11.35 -9.26 -1.72
CA THR A 135 -11.92 -10.38 -0.97
C THR A 135 -12.01 -11.66 -1.81
N GLU A 136 -12.32 -11.53 -3.10
CA GLU A 136 -12.33 -12.66 -4.04
C GLU A 136 -10.93 -13.20 -4.27
N ILE A 137 -9.94 -12.33 -4.54
CA ILE A 137 -8.55 -12.72 -4.76
C ILE A 137 -8.01 -13.47 -3.55
N ILE A 138 -8.11 -12.90 -2.34
CA ILE A 138 -7.50 -13.52 -1.15
C ILE A 138 -8.15 -14.87 -0.77
N ARG A 139 -9.36 -15.16 -1.26
CA ARG A 139 -10.09 -16.42 -1.02
C ARG A 139 -9.96 -17.40 -2.18
N SER A 140 -9.35 -17.00 -3.29
CA SER A 140 -9.14 -17.87 -4.45
C SER A 140 -8.18 -19.00 -4.07
N ASP A 141 -8.50 -20.22 -4.48
CA ASP A 141 -7.57 -21.36 -4.38
C ASP A 141 -6.37 -21.16 -5.33
N ASP A 142 -6.60 -20.46 -6.44
CA ASP A 142 -5.59 -20.17 -7.44
C ASP A 142 -4.84 -18.87 -7.13
N CYS A 143 -3.51 -18.97 -7.06
CA CYS A 143 -2.62 -17.83 -6.96
C CYS A 143 -2.56 -17.07 -8.30
N PRO A 144 -2.78 -15.74 -8.33
CA PRO A 144 -2.70 -14.96 -9.57
C PRO A 144 -1.34 -15.10 -10.27
N PRO A 145 -1.29 -15.01 -11.61
CA PRO A 145 -0.06 -15.18 -12.37
C PRO A 145 0.95 -14.07 -12.10
N VAL A 146 2.21 -14.33 -12.46
CA VAL A 146 3.29 -13.33 -12.39
C VAL A 146 3.02 -12.21 -13.41
N ILE A 147 3.18 -10.95 -13.01
CA ILE A 147 2.80 -9.79 -13.83
C ILE A 147 3.91 -9.30 -14.79
N HIS A 148 5.16 -9.77 -14.64
CA HIS A 148 6.31 -9.40 -15.46
C HIS A 148 6.53 -7.88 -15.64
N SER A 149 6.25 -7.10 -14.59
CA SER A 149 6.39 -5.64 -14.61
C SER A 149 7.77 -5.17 -14.14
N LYS A 150 8.17 -3.94 -14.50
CA LYS A 150 9.45 -3.34 -14.07
C LYS A 150 9.59 -3.26 -12.55
N ILE A 151 8.48 -3.13 -11.83
CA ILE A 151 8.48 -3.09 -10.36
C ILE A 151 8.90 -4.42 -9.73
N CYS A 152 8.71 -5.54 -10.44
CA CYS A 152 9.02 -6.88 -9.94
C CYS A 152 10.49 -7.02 -9.55
N LYS A 153 11.40 -6.40 -10.30
CA LYS A 153 12.86 -6.45 -10.05
C LYS A 153 13.29 -5.96 -8.67
N ASN A 154 12.47 -5.13 -8.03
CA ASN A 154 12.72 -4.59 -6.69
C ASN A 154 11.65 -5.06 -5.69
N CYS A 155 10.81 -6.02 -6.07
CA CYS A 155 9.77 -6.55 -5.21
C CYS A 155 10.39 -7.55 -4.23
N SER A 156 9.98 -7.52 -2.97
CA SER A 156 10.39 -8.50 -1.97
C SER A 156 10.06 -9.96 -2.35
N TYR A 157 9.07 -10.16 -3.23
CA TYR A 157 8.64 -11.47 -3.71
C TYR A 157 9.35 -11.91 -5.00
N TYR A 158 10.37 -11.17 -5.46
CA TYR A 158 11.01 -11.46 -6.75
C TYR A 158 11.49 -12.90 -6.85
N ASP A 159 12.35 -13.34 -5.92
CA ASP A 159 12.89 -14.69 -5.96
C ASP A 159 11.78 -15.74 -5.90
N PHE A 160 10.76 -15.56 -5.05
CA PHE A 160 9.61 -16.47 -5.02
C PHE A 160 8.82 -16.51 -6.33
N CYS A 161 8.61 -15.36 -6.98
CA CYS A 161 7.85 -15.29 -8.22
C CYS A 161 8.62 -15.83 -9.44
N TYR A 162 9.96 -15.82 -9.37
CA TYR A 162 10.85 -16.11 -10.50
C TYR A 162 11.79 -17.29 -10.25
N VAL A 163 11.55 -18.08 -9.20
CA VAL A 163 12.14 -19.42 -9.08
C VAL A 163 11.54 -20.27 -10.20
N GLU A 164 12.25 -20.33 -11.31
CA GLU A 164 12.19 -21.47 -12.20
C GLU A 164 12.90 -22.61 -11.46
N GLU A 165 12.15 -23.62 -10.99
CA GLU A 165 12.75 -24.92 -10.75
C GLU A 165 13.36 -25.33 -12.08
N LYS A 166 14.69 -25.36 -12.18
CA LYS A 166 15.36 -26.01 -13.30
C LYS A 166 14.76 -27.41 -13.35
N GLU A 167 13.97 -27.68 -14.40
CA GLU A 167 13.50 -29.03 -14.68
C GLU A 167 14.70 -29.96 -14.53
N SER A 168 14.54 -30.92 -13.62
CA SER A 168 15.47 -32.00 -13.39
C SER A 168 15.96 -32.50 -14.74
N ILE A 169 17.28 -32.47 -14.91
CA ILE A 169 18.01 -33.06 -16.03
C ILE A 169 17.35 -34.41 -16.36
N THR A 170 16.64 -34.47 -17.48
CA THR A 170 16.29 -35.76 -18.07
C THR A 170 17.41 -36.08 -19.03
N GLU A 171 18.47 -36.69 -18.50
CA GLU A 171 19.38 -37.48 -19.32
C GLU A 171 18.57 -38.62 -19.93
N GLN A 172 18.47 -38.62 -21.25
CA GLN A 172 18.28 -39.82 -22.06
C GLN A 172 18.89 -39.61 -23.45
#